data_AF-A0A257MDF5-F1
#
_entry.id   AF-A0A257MDF5-F1
#
_cell.length_a   1.000
_cell.length_b   1.000
_cell.length_c   1.000
_cell.angle_alpha   90.00
_cell.angle_beta   90.00
_cell.angle_gamma   90.00
#
_symmetry.space_group_name_H-M   'P 1'
#
loop_
_entity.id
_entity.type
_entity.pdbx_description
1 polymer ?
#
loop_
_entity_poly.entity_id
_entity_poly.type
_entity_poly.pdbx_seq_one_letter_code
_entity_poly.pdbx_strand_id
1 'polypeptide(L)' 'MSEYIPMQAEIVDIDIESPNTYLITLKLLEEGKEFRYLPGQFVMISVFGLGECPISIASSPTRRSL' A
#
# COMPACT_ATOMS: atom_id res chain seq x y z
N MET A 1 -10.16 13.74 1.48
CA MET A 1 -9.09 13.51 0.49
C MET A 1 -9.72 12.83 -0.71
N SER A 2 -9.32 13.20 -1.92
CA SER A 2 -9.84 12.56 -3.14
C SER A 2 -9.13 11.21 -3.32
N GLU A 3 -9.90 10.12 -3.50
CA GLU A 3 -9.38 8.76 -3.72
C GLU A 3 -8.64 8.61 -5.06
N TYR A 4 -8.75 9.59 -5.95
CA TYR A 4 -8.13 9.60 -7.28
C TYR A 4 -6.75 10.27 -7.32
N ILE A 5 -6.30 10.84 -6.19
CA ILE A 5 -4.99 11.48 -6.11
C ILE A 5 -4.02 10.45 -5.51
N PRO A 6 -3.01 9.99 -6.26
CA PRO A 6 -2.04 9.03 -5.75
C PRO A 6 -1.22 9.65 -4.61
N MET A 7 -0.91 8.83 -3.61
CA MET A 7 -0.01 9.18 -2.51
C MET A 7 1.35 8.54 -2.76
N GLN A 8 2.43 9.32 -2.63
CA GLN A 8 3.77 8.77 -2.77
C GLN A 8 4.12 7.92 -1.54
N ALA A 9 4.74 6.78 -1.78
CA ALA A 9 5.20 5.86 -0.76
C ALA A 9 6.56 5.27 -1.14
N GLU A 10 7.33 4.88 -0.14
CA GLU A 10 8.57 4.11 -0.28
C GLU A 10 8.35 2.67 0.16
N ILE A 11 9.07 1.73 -0.48
CA ILE A 11 9.13 0.35 -0.02
C ILE A 11 10.11 0.30 1.15
N VAL A 12 9.61 -0.10 2.33
CA VAL A 12 10.45 -0.24 3.53
C VAL A 12 10.79 -1.69 3.85
N ASP A 13 10.02 -2.63 3.32
CA ASP A 13 10.25 -4.06 3.53
C ASP A 13 9.63 -4.92 2.41
N ILE A 14 10.23 -6.08 2.17
CA ILE A 14 9.74 -7.09 1.23
C ILE A 14 9.95 -8.47 1.84
N ASP A 15 8.85 -9.10 2.25
CA ASP A 15 8.83 -10.48 2.72
C ASP A 15 8.43 -11.43 1.59
N ILE A 16 9.17 -12.54 1.44
CA ILE A 16 8.88 -13.59 0.45
C ILE A 16 8.04 -14.66 1.15
N GLU A 17 6.74 -14.65 0.94
CA GLU A 17 5.80 -15.61 1.52
C GLU A 17 5.81 -16.95 0.78
N SER A 18 6.04 -16.92 -0.54
CA SER A 18 6.15 -18.10 -1.40
C SER A 18 6.93 -17.76 -2.68
N PRO A 19 7.30 -18.73 -3.54
CA PRO A 19 8.08 -18.46 -4.76
C PRO A 19 7.52 -17.33 -5.66
N ASN A 20 6.19 -17.16 -5.65
CA ASN A 20 5.49 -16.16 -6.47
C ASN A 20 4.60 -15.22 -5.64
N THR A 21 4.81 -15.13 -4.32
CA THR A 21 3.99 -14.28 -3.45
C THR A 21 4.88 -13.48 -2.52
N TYR A 22 4.66 -12.16 -2.53
CA TYR A 22 5.46 -11.20 -1.79
C TYR A 22 4.52 -10.34 -0.96
N LEU A 23 4.90 -10.10 0.29
CA LEU A 23 4.29 -9.09 1.13
C LEU A 23 5.21 -7.87 1.10
N ILE A 24 4.68 -6.74 0.63
CA ILE A 24 5.45 -5.51 0.45
C ILE A 24 4.91 -4.48 1.45
N THR A 25 5.80 -3.96 2.29
CA THR A 25 5.44 -2.92 3.24
C THR A 25 5.77 -1.56 2.63
N LEU A 26 4.74 -0.71 2.56
CA LEU A 26 4.84 0.65 2.03
C LEU A 26 4.70 1.67 3.15
N LYS A 27 5.56 2.69 3.14
CA LYS A 27 5.46 3.85 4.04
C LYS A 27 5.16 5.11 3.23
N LEU A 28 4.10 5.83 3.60
CA LEU A 28 3.76 7.10 2.97
C LEU A 28 4.85 8.14 3.23
N LEU A 29 5.20 8.91 2.20
CA LEU A 29 6.20 9.98 2.31
C LEU A 29 5.64 11.25 2.95
N GLU A 30 4.34 11.52 2.81
CA GLU A 30 3.71 12.69 3.42
C GLU A 30 3.44 12.44 4.91
N GLU A 31 4.15 13.19 5.76
CA GLU A 31 3.92 13.20 7.19
C GLU A 31 2.51 13.69 7.54
N GLY A 32 1.87 13.01 8.50
CA GLY A 32 0.53 13.37 8.99
C GLY A 32 -0.64 12.87 8.12
N LYS A 33 -0.39 12.20 6.98
CA LYS A 33 -1.43 11.48 6.25
C LYS A 33 -1.56 10.04 6.75
N GLU A 34 -2.78 9.67 7.12
CA GLU A 34 -3.13 8.28 7.44
C GLU A 34 -3.72 7.60 6.21
N PHE A 35 -3.22 6.40 5.90
CA PHE A 35 -3.88 5.52 4.94
C PHE A 35 -5.10 4.87 5.60
N ARG A 36 -6.30 5.25 5.14
CA ARG A 36 -7.58 4.75 5.66
C ARG A 36 -8.32 3.98 4.57
N TYR A 37 -8.86 2.83 4.92
CA TYR A 37 -9.62 1.95 4.03
C TYR A 37 -10.63 1.13 4.84
N LEU A 38 -11.67 0.66 4.16
CA LEU A 38 -12.67 -0.25 4.69
C LEU A 38 -12.30 -1.71 4.37
N PRO A 39 -12.71 -2.67 5.21
CA PRO A 39 -12.53 -4.08 4.92
C PRO A 39 -13.13 -4.47 3.56
N GLY A 40 -12.38 -5.26 2.78
CA GLY A 40 -12.79 -5.70 1.43
C GLY A 40 -12.37 -4.74 0.30
N GLN A 41 -11.77 -3.59 0.60
CA GLN A 41 -11.16 -2.73 -0.42
C GLN A 41 -9.76 -3.25 -0.83
N PHE A 42 -9.35 -2.83 -2.03
CA PHE A 42 -8.00 -2.98 -2.55
C PHE A 42 -7.41 -1.59 -2.83
N VAL A 43 -6.10 -1.52 -3.03
CA VAL A 43 -5.41 -0.28 -3.41
C VAL A 43 -4.90 -0.37 -4.85
N MET A 44 -4.96 0.74 -5.58
CA MET A 44 -4.27 0.87 -6.87
C MET A 44 -2.84 1.31 -6.62
N ILE A 45 -1.88 0.52 -7.08
CA ILE A 45 -0.46 0.85 -7.03
C ILE A 45 -0.02 1.28 -8.43
N SER A 46 0.59 2.45 -8.53
CA SER A 46 1.15 2.97 -9.77
C SER A 46 2.68 3.03 -9.67
N VAL A 47 3.36 2.51 -10.69
CA VAL A 47 4.83 2.54 -10.80
C VAL A 47 5.21 3.32 -12.04
N PHE A 48 6.07 4.33 -11.87
CA PHE A 48 6.52 5.18 -12.96
C PHE A 48 7.14 4.35 -14.10
N GLY A 49 6.62 4.53 -15.31
CA GLY A 49 7.09 3.83 -16.50
C GLY A 49 6.61 2.38 -16.65
N LEU A 50 5.89 1.81 -15.67
CA LEU A 50 5.34 0.45 -15.74
C LEU A 50 3.81 0.44 -15.87
N GLY A 51 3.11 1.37 -15.22
CA GLY A 51 1.66 1.45 -15.21
C GLY A 51 1.08 1.25 -13.81
N GLU A 52 -0.14 0.72 -13.74
CA GLU A 52 -0.87 0.54 -12.49
C GLU A 52 -1.51 -0.84 -12.37
N CYS A 53 -1.62 -1.35 -11.14
CA CYS A 53 -2.31 -2.59 -10.86
C CYS A 53 -3.05 -2.57 -9.51
N PRO A 54 -4.19 -3.28 -9.41
CA PRO A 54 -4.90 -3.46 -8.16
C PRO A 54 -4.18 -4.49 -7.28
N ILE A 55 -3.95 -4.15 -6.02
CA ILE A 55 -3.30 -5.01 -5.02
C ILE A 55 -4.16 -5.09 -3.76
N SER A 56 -4.35 -6.30 -3.25
CA SER A 56 -5.08 -6.53 -2.01
C SER A 56 -4.32 -6.01 -0.80
N ILE A 57 -5.04 -5.40 0.15
CA ILE A 57 -4.46 -4.88 1.38
C ILE A 57 -4.41 -6.02 2.40
N ALA A 58 -3.20 -6.45 2.79
CA ALA A 58 -2.99 -7.52 3.76
C ALA A 58 -2.90 -7.03 5.22
N SER A 59 -2.71 -5.72 5.44
CA SER A 59 -2.67 -5.13 6.77
C SER A 59 -4.08 -4.91 7.34
N SER A 60 -4.22 -4.96 8.67
CA SER A 60 -5.47 -4.58 9.33
C SER A 60 -5.56 -3.05 9.46
N PRO A 61 -6.72 -2.43 9.16
CA PRO A 61 -6.90 -0.98 9.35
C PRO A 61 -6.84 -0.56 10.83
N THR A 62 -6.95 -1.52 11.75
CA THR A 62 -6.82 -1.30 13.20
C THR A 62 -5.39 -1.47 13.71
N ARG A 63 -4.46 -1.93 12.86
CA ARG A 63 -3.06 -2.08 13.23
C ARG A 63 -2.39 -0.71 13.13
N ARG A 64 -2.40 0.05 14.23
CA ARG A 64 -1.50 1.19 14.39
C ARG A 64 -0.07 0.65 14.39
N SER A 65 0.79 1.24 13.56
CA SER A 65 2.24 1.02 13.57
C SER A 65 2.75 0.89 15.00
N LEU A 66 3.61 -0.09 15.27
CA LEU A 66 4.51 -0.03 16.42
C LEU A 66 5.46 1.16 16.27
#